data_AF-A0A7W1N8X3-F1
#
_entry.id   AF-A0A7W1N8X3-F1
#
_cell.length_a   1.000
_cell.length_b   1.000
_cell.length_c   1.000
_cell.angle_alpha   90.00
_cell.angle_beta   90.00
_cell.angle_gamma   90.00
#
_symmetry.space_group_name_H-M   'P 1'
#
loop_
_entity.id
_entity.type
_entity.pdbx_description
1 polymer ?
#
loop_
_entity_poly.entity_id
_entity_poly.type
_entity_poly.pdbx_seq_one_letter_code
_entity_poly.pdbx_strand_id
1 'polypeptide(L)' 'MINQQNATTKNVFTVDGFVAGAWRIEGRKLRIDPFAPLPLRARREVDAEGQRLRAWCLS' A
#
# COMPACT_ATOMS: atom_id res chain seq x y z
N MET A 1 -10.11 20.00 25.99
CA MET A 1 -8.85 19.50 25.39
C MET A 1 -9.24 18.45 24.35
N ILE A 2 -9.33 18.83 23.07
CA ILE A 2 -9.74 17.91 21.99
C ILE A 2 -8.50 17.15 21.54
N ASN A 3 -8.50 15.83 21.70
CA ASN A 3 -7.46 14.96 21.16
C ASN A 3 -7.59 14.93 19.62
N GLN A 4 -6.76 15.70 18.91
CA GLN A 4 -6.66 15.69 17.44
C GLN A 4 -5.92 14.44 16.91
N GLN A 5 -6.09 13.27 17.54
CA GLN A 5 -5.74 12.01 16.90
C GLN A 5 -6.79 11.74 15.83
N ASN A 6 -6.66 12.44 14.70
CA ASN A 6 -7.38 12.13 13.48
C ASN A 6 -7.21 10.62 13.26
N ALA A 7 -8.32 9.87 13.24
CA ALA A 7 -8.32 8.44 12.92
C ALA A 7 -7.76 8.28 11.50
N THR A 8 -6.45 8.18 11.40
CA THR A 8 -5.73 8.14 10.14
C THR A 8 -5.79 6.71 9.68
N THR A 9 -6.73 6.42 8.78
CA THR A 9 -6.84 5.10 8.15
C THR A 9 -5.53 4.82 7.43
N LYS A 10 -4.86 3.71 7.79
CA LYS A 10 -3.65 3.29 7.10
C LYS A 10 -4.00 2.88 5.67
N ASN A 11 -3.16 3.29 4.73
CA ASN A 11 -3.19 2.82 3.36
C ASN A 11 -2.84 1.32 3.33
N VAL A 12 -3.80 0.50 2.89
CA VAL A 12 -3.67 -0.95 2.80
C VAL A 12 -3.82 -1.43 1.36
N PHE A 13 -3.27 -2.59 1.05
CA PHE A 13 -3.54 -3.30 -0.20
C PHE A 13 -4.11 -4.69 0.11
N THR A 14 -4.85 -5.22 -0.84
CA THR A 14 -5.51 -6.53 -0.71
C THR A 14 -4.94 -7.55 -1.68
N VAL A 15 -5.00 -8.82 -1.28
CA VAL A 15 -4.76 -9.99 -2.13
C VAL A 15 -5.93 -10.93 -1.88
N ASP A 16 -6.59 -11.37 -2.95
CA ASP A 16 -7.78 -12.25 -2.88
C ASP A 16 -8.87 -11.76 -1.91
N GLY A 17 -9.04 -10.44 -1.80
CA GLY A 17 -10.04 -9.81 -0.93
C GLY A 17 -9.61 -9.62 0.53
N PHE A 18 -8.42 -10.09 0.93
CA PHE A 18 -7.89 -9.93 2.28
C PHE A 18 -6.83 -8.83 2.34
N VAL A 19 -6.80 -8.07 3.44
CA VAL A 19 -5.74 -7.10 3.70
C VAL A 19 -4.41 -7.83 3.88
N ALA A 20 -3.49 -7.63 2.94
CA ALA A 20 -2.22 -8.35 2.87
C ALA A 20 -1.03 -7.51 3.32
N GLY A 21 -1.22 -6.19 3.49
CA GLY A 21 -0.18 -5.31 4.00
C GLY A 21 -0.54 -3.84 3.87
N ALA A 22 0.45 -3.00 4.18
CA ALA A 22 0.35 -1.56 4.07
C ALA A 22 1.19 -1.02 2.91
N TRP A 23 0.87 0.20 2.48
CA TRP A 23 1.70 0.93 1.54
C TRP A 23 1.80 2.40 1.90
N ARG A 24 2.85 3.07 1.43
CA ARG A 24 2.98 4.52 1.56
C ARG A 24 3.89 5.10 0.48
N ILE A 25 3.70 6.39 0.17
CA ILE A 25 4.64 7.16 -0.63
C ILE A 25 5.68 7.77 0.29
N GLU A 26 6.95 7.50 0.02
CA GLU A 26 8.11 8.11 0.66
C GLU A 26 8.85 8.95 -0.39
N GLY A 27 8.65 10.26 -0.36
CA GLY A 27 9.14 11.16 -1.40
C GLY A 27 8.53 10.82 -2.75
N ARG A 28 9.33 10.24 -3.67
CA ARG A 28 8.89 9.79 -5.01
C ARG A 28 8.89 8.26 -5.18
N LYS A 29 8.99 7.53 -4.07
CA LYS A 29 9.03 6.07 -4.04
C LYS A 29 7.79 5.53 -3.37
N LEU A 30 7.20 4.49 -3.97
CA LEU A 30 6.14 3.70 -3.34
C LEU A 30 6.81 2.59 -2.52
N ARG A 31 6.54 2.53 -1.21
CA ARG A 31 6.94 1.44 -0.33
C ARG A 31 5.74 0.53 -0.08
N ILE A 32 5.89 -0.76 -0.43
CA ILE A 32 4.93 -1.83 -0.15
C ILE A 32 5.49 -2.66 1.00
N ASP A 33 4.66 -2.89 2.03
CA ASP A 33 5.04 -3.56 3.27
C ASP A 33 4.04 -4.70 3.58
N PRO A 34 4.26 -5.89 3.00
CA PRO A 34 3.41 -7.06 3.25
C PRO A 34 3.54 -7.55 4.69
N PHE A 35 2.43 -7.96 5.31
CA PHE A 35 2.47 -8.53 6.66
C PHE A 35 3.05 -9.95 6.71
N ALA A 36 3.03 -10.65 5.58
CA ALA A 36 3.64 -11.95 5.39
C ALA A 36 4.23 -12.04 3.97
N PRO A 37 5.17 -12.97 3.72
CA PRO A 37 5.64 -13.23 2.36
C PRO A 37 4.47 -13.51 1.41
N LEU A 38 4.48 -12.83 0.26
CA LEU A 38 3.44 -13.01 -0.75
C LEU A 38 3.81 -14.16 -1.69
N PRO A 39 2.83 -14.99 -2.13
CA PRO A 39 3.02 -15.87 -3.27
C PRO A 39 3.53 -15.09 -4.49
N LEU A 40 4.40 -15.70 -5.30
CA LEU A 40 5.06 -15.01 -6.41
C LEU A 40 4.08 -14.32 -7.36
N ARG A 41 2.94 -14.96 -7.63
CA ARG A 41 1.88 -14.38 -8.47
C ARG A 41 1.31 -13.11 -7.85
N ALA A 42 0.86 -13.17 -6.60
CA ALA A 42 0.32 -12.03 -5.88
C ALA A 42 1.34 -10.89 -5.79
N ARG A 43 2.63 -11.22 -5.58
CA ARG A 43 3.70 -10.22 -5.57
C ARG A 43 3.78 -9.44 -6.88
N ARG A 44 3.75 -10.12 -8.02
CA ARG A 44 3.79 -9.49 -9.35
C ARG A 44 2.57 -8.61 -9.61
N GLU A 45 1.39 -9.07 -9.20
CA GLU A 45 0.14 -8.30 -9.35
C GLU A 45 0.18 -7.02 -8.49
N VAL A 46 0.61 -7.12 -7.24
CA VAL A 46 0.80 -5.98 -6.34
C VAL A 46 1.85 -5.01 -6.87
N ASP A 47 2.99 -5.49 -7.37
CA ASP A 47 4.02 -4.63 -7.94
C ASP A 47 3.51 -3.89 -9.20
N ALA A 48 2.73 -4.56 -10.07
CA ALA A 48 2.14 -3.95 -11.25
C ALA A 48 1.11 -2.86 -10.91
N GLU A 49 0.24 -3.12 -9.93
CA GLU A 49 -0.69 -2.10 -9.41
C GLU A 49 0.05 -0.94 -8.75
N GLY A 50 1.11 -1.25 -7.99
CA GLY A 50 1.96 -0.25 -7.37
C GLY A 50 2.57 0.72 -8.37
N GLN A 51 2.96 0.27 -9.57
CA GLN A 51 3.46 1.19 -10.60
C GLN A 51 2.38 2.13 -11.12
N ARG A 52 1.15 1.65 -11.31
CA ARG A 52 0.00 2.50 -11.71
C ARG A 52 -0.32 3.54 -10.64
N LEU A 53 -0.39 3.10 -9.39
CA LEU A 53 -0.62 3.98 -8.24
C LEU A 53 0.47 5.05 -8.13
N ARG A 54 1.74 4.66 -8.29
CA ARG A 54 2.87 5.60 -8.27
C ARG A 54 2.78 6.62 -9.39
N ALA A 55 2.43 6.20 -10.60
CA ALA A 55 2.26 7.12 -11.72
C ALA A 55 1.13 8.13 -11.46
N TRP A 56 0.02 7.68 -10.87
CA TRP A 56 -1.10 8.54 -10.50
C TRP A 56 -0.76 9.52 -9.36
N CYS A 57 -0.02 9.09 -8.33
CA CYS A 57 0.35 9.98 -7.22
C CYS A 57 1.45 10.99 -7.56
N LEU A 58 2.21 10.79 -8.64
CA LEU A 58 3.38 11.59 -9.02
C LEU A 58 3.21 12.34 -10.35
N SER A 59 2.04 12.24 -10.99
CA SER A 59 1.63 13.11 -12.09
C SER A 59 1.23 14.47 -11.56
#